data_AF-A0A0Y9XS83-F1
#
_entry.id   AF-A0A0Y9XS83-F1
#
_cell.length_a   1.000
_cell.length_b   1.000
_cell.length_c   1.000
_cell.angle_alpha   90.00
_cell.angle_beta   90.00
_cell.angle_gamma   90.00
#
_symmetry.space_group_name_H-M   'P 1'
#
loop_
_entity.id
_entity.type
_entity.pdbx_description
1 polymer ?
#
loop_
_entity_poly.entity_id
_entity_poly.type
_entity_poly.pdbx_seq_one_letter_code
_entity_poly.pdbx_strand_id
1 'polypeptide(L)'
;MKILGLYIFYLVPFFIICSELNDYAKIKNIVNEVDECSEEDVEFMNNYVNKMYWVWTNNFFRYLKLKAYIYENDIVYDQIIKMENIIQLLTDDFIIYRNKEEFIRSALTILSNEKHLKNVINTYVPRNKIKFFQDLSEQEIIKLFIDEKNNVINSFKNIKKIEEFRDVANSKYYYHKKMLENKREEKVDDTVVSEKKENHNDEINNNGNIKHAKNVIIFSISDILTVKPMSFDFYDKNKWSTYFYFSNDEERITIENYPGNNFSNKSSDIV
;
A
#
# COMPACT_ATOMS: atom_id res chain seq x y z
N MET A 1 -32.66 -5.65 20.84
CA MET A 1 -31.18 -5.60 20.85
C MET A 1 -30.50 -6.32 19.67
N LYS A 2 -31.22 -6.73 18.61
CA LYS A 2 -30.62 -7.36 17.40
C LYS A 2 -30.43 -6.41 16.20
N ILE A 3 -31.08 -5.25 16.20
CA ILE A 3 -31.04 -4.26 15.11
C ILE A 3 -29.84 -3.29 15.26
N LEU A 4 -29.48 -2.92 16.49
CA LEU A 4 -28.34 -2.04 16.75
C LEU A 4 -26.98 -2.65 16.34
N GLY A 5 -26.81 -3.97 16.51
CA GLY A 5 -25.60 -4.68 16.08
C GLY A 5 -25.42 -4.66 14.56
N LEU A 6 -26.50 -4.79 13.79
CA LEU A 6 -26.48 -4.67 12.33
C LEU A 6 -26.08 -3.25 11.88
N TYR A 7 -26.57 -2.21 12.56
CA TYR A 7 -26.17 -0.82 12.28
C TYR A 7 -24.69 -0.57 12.57
N ILE A 8 -24.13 -1.12 13.65
CA ILE A 8 -22.70 -1.01 13.96
C ILE A 8 -21.86 -1.69 12.87
N PHE A 9 -22.28 -2.85 12.36
CA PHE A 9 -21.60 -3.51 11.24
C PHE A 9 -21.71 -2.74 9.91
N TYR A 10 -22.79 -1.97 9.69
CA TYR A 10 -22.92 -1.07 8.53
C TYR A 10 -22.10 0.21 8.67
N LEU A 11 -21.83 0.66 9.90
CA LEU A 11 -21.03 1.86 10.16
C LEU A 11 -19.53 1.62 9.96
N VAL A 12 -19.01 0.41 10.21
CA VAL A 12 -17.57 0.11 10.07
C VAL A 12 -17.05 0.35 8.64
N PRO A 13 -17.69 -0.15 7.56
CA PRO A 13 -17.31 0.19 6.19
C PRO A 13 -17.41 1.69 5.89
N PHE A 14 -18.40 2.37 6.46
CA PHE A 14 -18.61 3.81 6.29
C PHE A 14 -17.49 4.63 6.94
N PHE A 15 -17.03 4.24 8.14
CA PHE A 15 -15.89 4.88 8.81
C PHE A 15 -14.57 4.73 8.03
N ILE A 16 -14.34 3.57 7.40
CA ILE A 16 -13.13 3.35 6.58
C ILE A 16 -13.17 4.24 5.33
N ILE A 17 -14.30 4.31 4.63
CA ILE A 17 -14.48 5.16 3.45
C ILE A 17 -14.35 6.65 3.82
N CYS A 18 -14.92 7.08 4.95
CA CYS A 18 -14.77 8.45 5.43
C CYS A 18 -13.31 8.79 5.81
N SER A 19 -12.57 7.84 6.38
CA SER A 19 -11.14 8.03 6.69
C SER A 19 -10.29 8.21 5.45
N GLU A 20 -10.49 7.37 4.42
CA GLU A 20 -9.74 7.49 3.15
C GLU A 20 -10.06 8.78 2.40
N LEU A 21 -11.34 9.19 2.39
CA LEU A 21 -11.74 10.47 1.78
C LEU A 21 -11.10 11.67 2.50
N ASN A 22 -10.98 11.60 3.82
CA ASN A 22 -10.30 12.63 4.61
C ASN A 22 -8.79 12.66 4.33
N ASP A 23 -8.15 11.49 4.24
CA ASP A 23 -6.73 11.39 3.85
C ASP A 23 -6.52 12.04 2.46
N TYR A 24 -7.35 11.70 1.47
CA TYR A 24 -7.26 12.28 0.12
C TYR A 24 -7.51 13.79 0.09
N ALA A 25 -8.47 14.29 0.88
CA ALA A 25 -8.69 15.73 1.00
C ALA A 25 -7.45 16.43 1.57
N LYS A 26 -6.82 15.85 2.60
CA LYS A 26 -5.59 16.40 3.19
C LYS A 26 -4.44 16.39 2.18
N ILE A 27 -4.21 15.29 1.47
CA ILE A 27 -3.19 15.20 0.40
C ILE A 27 -3.45 16.26 -0.67
N LYS A 28 -4.71 16.43 -1.08
CA LYS A 28 -5.10 17.43 -2.07
C LYS A 28 -4.77 18.84 -1.63
N ASN A 29 -5.03 19.18 -0.38
CA ASN A 29 -4.70 20.51 0.15
C ASN A 29 -3.18 20.71 0.15
N ILE A 30 -2.41 19.74 0.66
CA ILE A 30 -0.93 19.80 0.69
C ILE A 30 -0.34 19.99 -0.71
N VAL A 31 -0.85 19.27 -1.72
CA VAL A 31 -0.30 19.31 -3.09
C VAL A 31 -0.78 20.55 -3.86
N ASN A 32 -2.08 20.85 -3.81
CA ASN A 32 -2.70 21.84 -4.70
C ASN A 32 -2.76 23.25 -4.13
N GLU A 33 -2.67 23.46 -2.82
CA GLU A 33 -2.70 24.81 -2.26
C GLU A 33 -1.32 25.48 -2.41
N VAL A 34 -1.32 26.79 -2.62
CA VAL A 34 -0.12 27.58 -2.95
C VAL A 34 0.73 27.87 -1.70
N ASP A 35 0.15 27.69 -0.52
CA ASP A 35 0.70 28.15 0.75
C ASP A 35 1.54 27.10 1.50
N GLU A 36 2.09 27.56 2.62
CA GLU A 36 3.13 26.97 3.48
C GLU A 36 2.81 25.53 3.88
N CYS A 37 3.74 24.60 3.61
CA CYS A 37 3.66 23.23 4.07
C CYS A 37 4.30 23.14 5.46
N SER A 38 3.61 22.56 6.44
CA SER A 38 4.11 22.39 7.80
C SER A 38 4.94 21.11 7.96
N GLU A 39 5.68 20.99 9.07
CA GLU A 39 6.37 19.74 9.42
C GLU A 39 5.38 18.58 9.61
N GLU A 40 4.21 18.85 10.18
CA GLU A 40 3.13 17.87 10.37
C GLU A 40 2.58 17.36 9.03
N ASP A 41 2.54 18.19 8.00
CA ASP A 41 2.10 17.79 6.65
C ASP A 41 3.13 16.88 5.98
N VAL A 42 4.42 17.17 6.14
CA VAL A 42 5.51 16.31 5.69
C VAL A 42 5.47 14.95 6.40
N GLU A 43 5.31 14.97 7.73
CA GLU A 43 5.18 13.74 8.51
C GLU A 43 3.95 12.92 8.08
N PHE A 44 2.81 13.58 7.89
CA PHE A 44 1.61 12.96 7.37
C PHE A 44 1.85 12.29 6.00
N MET A 45 2.50 12.98 5.06
CA MET A 45 2.82 12.41 3.75
C MET A 45 3.78 11.22 3.84
N ASN A 46 4.79 11.27 4.71
CA ASN A 46 5.70 10.16 4.97
C ASN A 46 4.95 8.94 5.51
N ASN A 47 4.07 9.15 6.50
CA ASN A 47 3.24 8.10 7.08
C ASN A 47 2.26 7.53 6.04
N TYR A 48 1.70 8.37 5.17
CA TYR A 48 0.79 7.93 4.12
C TYR A 48 1.52 7.12 3.03
N VAL A 49 2.73 7.51 2.62
CA VAL A 49 3.59 6.69 1.74
C VAL A 49 3.86 5.32 2.37
N ASN A 50 4.19 5.29 3.66
CA ASN A 50 4.43 4.04 4.39
C ASN A 50 3.17 3.15 4.43
N LYS A 51 1.99 3.72 4.73
CA LYS A 51 0.70 3.01 4.64
C LYS A 51 0.50 2.40 3.25
N MET A 52 0.70 3.18 2.19
CA MET A 52 0.55 2.72 0.81
C MET A 52 1.55 1.62 0.44
N TYR A 53 2.79 1.70 0.92
CA TYR A 53 3.80 0.65 0.78
C TYR A 53 3.29 -0.68 1.35
N TRP A 54 2.77 -0.70 2.58
CA TRP A 54 2.25 -1.93 3.19
C TRP A 54 0.99 -2.45 2.49
N VAL A 55 0.13 -1.58 1.97
CA VAL A 55 -1.01 -1.97 1.11
C VAL A 55 -0.53 -2.71 -0.13
N TRP A 56 0.47 -2.17 -0.84
CA TRP A 56 1.06 -2.85 -1.99
C TRP A 56 1.73 -4.17 -1.60
N THR A 57 2.51 -4.20 -0.52
CA THR A 57 3.15 -5.41 -0.02
C THR A 57 2.13 -6.52 0.24
N ASN A 58 0.97 -6.19 0.83
CA ASN A 58 -0.11 -7.15 1.01
C ASN A 58 -0.67 -7.67 -0.33
N ASN A 59 -0.95 -6.79 -1.28
CA ASN A 59 -1.39 -7.19 -2.62
C ASN A 59 -0.36 -8.07 -3.32
N PHE A 60 0.93 -7.75 -3.18
CA PHE A 60 2.03 -8.52 -3.74
C PHE A 60 2.09 -9.93 -3.16
N PHE A 61 1.95 -10.08 -1.83
CA PHE A 61 1.88 -11.40 -1.22
C PHE A 61 0.66 -12.21 -1.67
N ARG A 62 -0.52 -11.58 -1.78
CA ARG A 62 -1.76 -12.24 -2.25
C ARG A 62 -1.62 -12.74 -3.69
N TYR A 63 -1.09 -11.89 -4.58
CA TYR A 63 -0.72 -12.26 -5.93
C TYR A 63 0.28 -13.42 -5.96
N LEU A 64 1.34 -13.33 -5.16
CA LEU A 64 2.42 -14.31 -5.16
C LEU A 64 1.95 -15.68 -4.66
N LYS A 65 1.11 -15.74 -3.63
CA LYS A 65 0.46 -16.98 -3.16
C LYS A 65 -0.32 -17.65 -4.26
N LEU A 66 -1.12 -16.88 -4.99
CA LEU A 66 -1.97 -17.42 -6.02
C LEU A 66 -1.18 -17.92 -7.23
N LYS A 67 -0.17 -17.16 -7.66
CA LYS A 67 0.72 -17.61 -8.74
C LYS A 67 1.54 -18.83 -8.32
N ALA A 68 2.03 -18.88 -7.09
CA ALA A 68 2.69 -20.04 -6.53
C ALA A 68 1.76 -21.26 -6.53
N TYR A 69 0.52 -21.11 -6.07
CA TYR A 69 -0.47 -22.19 -6.10
C TYR A 69 -0.72 -22.71 -7.52
N ILE A 70 -0.90 -21.81 -8.49
CA ILE A 70 -1.05 -22.20 -9.90
C ILE A 70 0.16 -22.99 -10.39
N TYR A 71 1.38 -22.56 -10.04
CA TYR A 71 2.59 -23.23 -10.52
C TYR A 71 2.82 -24.55 -9.81
N GLU A 72 2.58 -24.65 -8.50
CA GLU A 72 2.79 -25.87 -7.75
C GLU A 72 1.79 -26.99 -8.09
N ASN A 73 0.60 -26.64 -8.59
CA ASN A 73 -0.42 -27.61 -8.96
C ASN A 73 -0.38 -27.88 -10.47
N ASP A 74 0.22 -29.01 -10.87
CA ASP A 74 0.37 -29.37 -12.29
C ASP A 74 -0.96 -29.47 -13.04
N ILE A 75 -2.03 -29.93 -12.40
CA ILE A 75 -3.35 -30.05 -13.03
C ILE A 75 -3.89 -28.65 -13.37
N VAL A 76 -3.87 -27.75 -12.39
CA VAL A 76 -4.32 -26.36 -12.56
C VAL A 76 -3.42 -25.62 -13.56
N TYR A 77 -2.10 -25.80 -13.45
CA TYR A 77 -1.13 -25.24 -14.38
C TYR A 77 -1.42 -25.67 -15.82
N ASP A 78 -1.55 -26.97 -16.07
CA ASP A 78 -1.77 -27.54 -17.39
C ASP A 78 -3.09 -27.10 -18.02
N GLN A 79 -4.13 -26.89 -17.20
CA GLN A 79 -5.40 -26.33 -17.66
C GLN A 79 -5.26 -24.85 -18.01
N ILE A 80 -4.54 -24.09 -17.19
CA ILE A 80 -4.33 -22.65 -17.37
C ILE A 80 -3.50 -22.39 -18.63
N ILE A 81 -2.36 -23.06 -18.83
CA ILE A 81 -1.47 -22.81 -19.99
C ILE A 81 -2.11 -23.11 -21.36
N LYS A 82 -3.17 -23.92 -21.38
CA LYS A 82 -3.92 -24.25 -22.61
C LYS A 82 -4.92 -23.16 -23.01
N MET A 83 -5.14 -22.17 -22.15
CA MET A 83 -6.03 -21.05 -22.45
C MET A 83 -5.35 -20.02 -23.35
N GLU A 84 -6.13 -19.37 -24.21
CA GLU A 84 -5.62 -18.36 -25.13
C GLU A 84 -5.09 -17.15 -24.36
N ASN A 85 -3.97 -16.56 -24.82
CA ASN A 85 -3.32 -15.37 -24.25
C ASN A 85 -2.82 -15.49 -22.79
N ILE A 86 -2.85 -16.69 -22.21
CA ILE A 86 -2.51 -16.90 -20.79
C ILE A 86 -1.01 -16.73 -20.48
N ILE A 87 -0.13 -17.01 -21.44
CA ILE A 87 1.32 -16.87 -21.25
C ILE A 87 1.64 -15.39 -20.98
N GLN A 88 1.03 -14.47 -21.72
CA GLN A 88 1.16 -13.03 -21.46
C GLN A 88 0.59 -12.64 -20.09
N LEU A 89 -0.46 -13.33 -19.64
CA LEU A 89 -1.05 -13.11 -18.33
C LEU A 89 -0.12 -13.59 -17.18
N LEU A 90 0.56 -14.72 -17.36
CA LEU A 90 1.49 -15.28 -16.38
C LEU A 90 2.85 -14.58 -16.36
N THR A 91 3.25 -13.98 -17.48
CA THR A 91 4.46 -13.15 -17.54
C THR A 91 4.23 -11.81 -16.84
N ASP A 92 5.20 -11.41 -16.04
CA ASP A 92 5.23 -10.13 -15.35
C ASP A 92 6.67 -9.69 -15.12
N ASP A 93 6.82 -8.38 -14.88
CA ASP A 93 8.12 -7.75 -14.65
C ASP A 93 8.45 -7.66 -13.15
N PHE A 94 7.60 -8.21 -12.27
CA PHE A 94 7.79 -8.12 -10.80
C PHE A 94 8.82 -9.12 -10.31
N ILE A 95 8.79 -10.33 -10.85
CA ILE A 95 9.72 -11.41 -10.50
C ILE A 95 10.32 -11.96 -11.79
N ILE A 96 11.63 -11.76 -11.96
CA ILE A 96 12.38 -12.30 -13.08
C ILE A 96 12.81 -13.74 -12.72
N TYR A 97 12.40 -14.72 -13.52
CA TYR A 97 12.77 -16.12 -13.36
C TYR A 97 12.94 -16.79 -14.72
N ARG A 98 13.79 -17.82 -14.81
CA ARG A 98 14.07 -18.55 -16.06
C ARG A 98 13.10 -19.70 -16.28
N ASN A 99 12.63 -20.33 -15.21
CA ASN A 99 11.73 -21.48 -15.29
C ASN A 99 10.76 -21.55 -14.09
N LYS A 100 9.80 -22.48 -14.20
CA LYS A 100 8.75 -22.74 -13.22
C LYS A 100 9.30 -23.05 -11.82
N GLU A 101 10.32 -23.90 -11.72
CA GLU A 101 10.91 -24.32 -10.43
C GLU A 101 11.64 -23.18 -9.72
N GLU A 102 12.39 -22.37 -10.48
CA GLU A 102 13.07 -21.18 -9.97
C GLU A 102 12.07 -20.15 -9.43
N PHE A 103 10.96 -19.96 -10.14
CA PHE A 103 9.86 -19.14 -9.66
C PHE A 103 9.31 -19.67 -8.34
N ILE A 104 8.94 -20.96 -8.26
CA ILE A 104 8.36 -21.57 -7.05
C ILE A 104 9.29 -21.38 -5.85
N ARG A 105 10.58 -21.70 -6.01
CA ARG A 105 11.58 -21.54 -4.93
C ARG A 105 11.69 -20.09 -4.45
N SER A 106 11.73 -19.14 -5.38
CA SER A 106 11.83 -17.71 -5.07
C SER A 106 10.56 -17.22 -4.38
N ALA A 107 9.39 -17.62 -4.89
CA ALA A 107 8.10 -17.26 -4.34
C ALA A 107 7.94 -17.77 -2.91
N LEU A 108 8.26 -19.04 -2.64
CA LEU A 108 8.20 -19.62 -1.29
C LEU A 108 9.16 -18.92 -0.31
N THR A 109 10.35 -18.54 -0.78
CA THR A 109 11.32 -17.78 0.03
C THR A 109 10.80 -16.39 0.39
N ILE A 110 10.15 -15.70 -0.55
CA ILE A 110 9.54 -14.40 -0.29
C ILE A 110 8.35 -14.54 0.66
N LEU A 111 7.49 -15.53 0.43
CA LEU A 111 6.28 -15.75 1.21
C LEU A 111 6.59 -16.19 2.65
N SER A 112 7.68 -16.90 2.90
CA SER A 112 8.09 -17.22 4.29
C SER A 112 8.43 -15.97 5.11
N ASN A 113 8.92 -14.90 4.46
CA ASN A 113 9.17 -13.62 5.12
C ASN A 113 7.88 -12.86 5.48
N GLU A 114 6.75 -13.13 4.82
CA GLU A 114 5.46 -12.52 5.14
C GLU A 114 5.10 -12.73 6.62
N LYS A 115 5.42 -13.91 7.17
CA LYS A 115 5.18 -14.25 8.58
C LYS A 115 5.80 -13.21 9.52
N HIS A 116 6.99 -12.72 9.21
CA HIS A 116 7.70 -11.74 10.03
C HIS A 116 7.14 -10.32 9.87
N LEU A 117 6.56 -10.02 8.70
CA LEU A 117 5.99 -8.71 8.38
C LEU A 117 4.51 -8.58 8.76
N LYS A 118 3.89 -9.70 9.16
CA LYS A 118 2.46 -9.82 9.43
C LYS A 118 1.86 -8.71 10.27
N ASN A 119 2.45 -8.44 11.43
CA ASN A 119 1.87 -7.49 12.39
C ASN A 119 1.86 -6.08 11.81
N VAL A 120 2.92 -5.73 11.06
CA VAL A 120 3.01 -4.45 10.36
C VAL A 120 1.95 -4.38 9.26
N ILE A 121 1.84 -5.40 8.41
CA ILE A 121 0.82 -5.47 7.34
C ILE A 121 -0.58 -5.33 7.93
N ASN A 122 -0.91 -6.08 8.98
CA ASN A 122 -2.21 -6.06 9.64
C ASN A 122 -2.56 -4.71 10.29
N THR A 123 -1.55 -3.88 10.60
CA THR A 123 -1.78 -2.53 11.15
C THR A 123 -2.38 -1.61 10.10
N TYR A 124 -2.00 -1.78 8.82
CA TYR A 124 -2.46 -0.94 7.71
C TYR A 124 -3.56 -1.58 6.88
N VAL A 125 -3.60 -2.91 6.80
CA VAL A 125 -4.60 -3.67 6.04
C VAL A 125 -5.23 -4.70 6.97
N PRO A 126 -6.41 -4.40 7.53
CA PRO A 126 -7.12 -5.31 8.41
C PRO A 126 -7.40 -6.63 7.72
N ARG A 127 -7.19 -7.71 8.47
CA ARG A 127 -7.29 -9.07 7.96
C ARG A 127 -8.73 -9.41 7.58
N ASN A 128 -8.85 -10.09 6.46
CA ASN A 128 -10.12 -10.60 5.96
C ASN A 128 -10.38 -12.03 6.44
N LYS A 129 -11.56 -12.57 6.12
CA LYS A 129 -11.84 -14.01 6.31
C LYS A 129 -10.92 -14.85 5.43
N ILE A 130 -10.68 -16.11 5.79
CA ILE A 130 -9.85 -17.02 4.99
C ILE A 130 -10.72 -17.87 4.09
N LYS A 131 -10.28 -18.07 2.85
CA LYS A 131 -10.77 -19.09 1.90
C LYS A 131 -9.60 -19.91 1.36
N PHE A 132 -9.88 -21.11 0.85
CA PHE A 132 -8.86 -21.94 0.24
C PHE A 132 -8.98 -21.95 -1.28
N PHE A 133 -7.85 -22.05 -1.96
CA PHE A 133 -7.84 -22.16 -3.43
C PHE A 133 -8.52 -23.44 -3.91
N GLN A 134 -8.47 -24.51 -3.12
CA GLN A 134 -9.13 -25.77 -3.42
C GLN A 134 -10.67 -25.68 -3.40
N ASP A 135 -11.24 -24.63 -2.80
CA ASP A 135 -12.69 -24.40 -2.79
C ASP A 135 -13.16 -23.63 -4.04
N LEU A 136 -12.24 -23.24 -4.92
CA LEU A 136 -12.51 -22.46 -6.12
C LEU A 136 -12.40 -23.32 -7.38
N SER A 137 -13.24 -23.02 -8.36
CA SER A 137 -13.05 -23.51 -9.73
C SER A 137 -11.85 -22.86 -10.40
N GLU A 138 -11.35 -23.46 -11.48
CA GLU A 138 -10.24 -22.94 -12.28
C GLU A 138 -10.55 -21.55 -12.84
N GLN A 139 -11.80 -21.32 -13.27
CA GLN A 139 -12.24 -20.01 -13.79
C GLN A 139 -12.19 -18.94 -12.69
N GLU A 140 -12.58 -19.28 -11.46
CA GLU A 140 -12.50 -18.39 -10.31
C GLU A 140 -11.04 -18.09 -9.92
N ILE A 141 -10.18 -19.10 -9.95
CA ILE A 141 -8.73 -18.96 -9.73
C ILE A 141 -8.13 -17.97 -10.74
N ILE A 142 -8.49 -18.08 -12.02
CA ILE A 142 -7.98 -17.19 -13.07
C ILE A 142 -8.50 -15.77 -12.89
N LYS A 143 -9.80 -15.61 -12.64
CA LYS A 143 -10.39 -14.29 -12.38
C LYS A 143 -9.72 -13.63 -11.18
N LEU A 144 -9.51 -14.40 -10.11
CA LEU A 144 -8.79 -13.96 -8.92
C LEU A 144 -7.35 -13.56 -9.28
N PHE A 145 -6.67 -14.32 -10.13
CA PHE A 145 -5.29 -14.03 -10.54
C PHE A 145 -5.20 -12.73 -11.32
N ILE A 146 -6.13 -12.48 -12.24
CA ILE A 146 -6.23 -11.23 -12.99
C ILE A 146 -6.48 -10.05 -12.03
N ASP A 147 -7.42 -10.20 -11.11
CA ASP A 147 -7.77 -9.16 -10.14
C ASP A 147 -6.60 -8.85 -9.21
N GLU A 148 -5.89 -9.86 -8.70
CA GLU A 148 -4.70 -9.67 -7.87
C GLU A 148 -3.52 -9.05 -8.64
N LYS A 149 -3.28 -9.49 -9.88
CA LYS A 149 -2.25 -8.89 -10.74
C LYS A 149 -2.53 -7.40 -10.95
N ASN A 150 -3.78 -7.05 -11.27
CA ASN A 150 -4.19 -5.65 -11.45
C ASN A 150 -4.07 -4.85 -10.15
N ASN A 151 -4.43 -5.43 -9.00
CA ASN A 151 -4.27 -4.80 -7.70
C ASN A 151 -2.80 -4.48 -7.39
N VAL A 152 -1.87 -5.41 -7.68
CA VAL A 152 -0.42 -5.17 -7.52
C VAL A 152 0.04 -4.01 -8.42
N ILE A 153 -0.32 -4.04 -9.71
CA ILE A 153 0.03 -2.97 -10.67
C ILE A 153 -0.49 -1.62 -10.20
N ASN A 154 -1.78 -1.55 -9.86
CA ASN A 154 -2.45 -0.30 -9.51
C ASN A 154 -1.93 0.25 -8.18
N SER A 155 -1.77 -0.60 -7.17
CA SER A 155 -1.21 -0.16 -5.88
C SER A 155 0.23 0.31 -6.00
N PHE A 156 1.06 -0.30 -6.84
CA PHE A 156 2.42 0.18 -7.11
C PHE A 156 2.43 1.56 -7.78
N LYS A 157 1.61 1.75 -8.82
CA LYS A 157 1.46 3.04 -9.49
C LYS A 157 0.95 4.12 -8.53
N ASN A 158 0.03 3.77 -7.65
CA ASN A 158 -0.46 4.68 -6.62
C ASN A 158 0.67 5.09 -5.66
N ILE A 159 1.51 4.14 -5.18
CA ILE A 159 2.68 4.49 -4.35
C ILE A 159 3.55 5.50 -5.06
N LYS A 160 3.92 5.26 -6.32
CA LYS A 160 4.78 6.16 -7.09
C LYS A 160 4.21 7.58 -7.16
N LYS A 161 2.90 7.69 -7.40
CA LYS A 161 2.21 8.98 -7.43
C LYS A 161 2.19 9.68 -6.05
N ILE A 162 1.98 8.92 -4.98
CA ILE A 162 2.01 9.48 -3.62
C ILE A 162 3.45 9.87 -3.21
N GLU A 163 4.49 9.14 -3.65
CA GLU A 163 5.89 9.52 -3.47
C GLU A 163 6.19 10.88 -4.12
N GLU A 164 5.72 11.10 -5.36
CA GLU A 164 5.82 12.41 -6.03
C GLU A 164 5.14 13.52 -5.22
N PHE A 165 3.96 13.26 -4.65
CA PHE A 165 3.25 14.22 -3.80
C PHE A 165 3.99 14.51 -2.49
N ARG A 166 4.61 13.50 -1.87
CA ARG A 166 5.47 13.68 -0.69
C ARG A 166 6.65 14.57 -1.04
N ASP A 167 7.25 14.39 -2.22
CA ASP A 167 8.39 15.20 -2.64
C ASP A 167 7.99 16.67 -2.89
N VAL A 168 6.77 16.92 -3.39
CA VAL A 168 6.18 18.27 -3.44
C VAL A 168 6.05 18.86 -2.05
N ALA A 169 5.51 18.12 -1.08
CA ALA A 169 5.36 18.58 0.31
C ALA A 169 6.72 18.94 0.93
N ASN A 170 7.71 18.05 0.79
CA ASN A 170 9.08 18.28 1.24
C ASN A 170 9.69 19.55 0.62
N SER A 171 9.50 19.74 -0.67
CA SER A 171 9.99 20.93 -1.37
C SER A 171 9.35 22.21 -0.84
N LYS A 172 8.02 22.23 -0.68
CA LYS A 172 7.29 23.36 -0.10
C LYS A 172 7.76 23.69 1.31
N TYR A 173 7.90 22.67 2.17
CA TYR A 173 8.38 22.84 3.55
C TYR A 173 9.79 23.45 3.57
N TYR A 174 10.71 22.94 2.76
CA TYR A 174 12.07 23.47 2.68
C TYR A 174 12.12 24.95 2.26
N TYR A 175 11.35 25.33 1.23
CA TYR A 175 11.29 26.72 0.79
C TYR A 175 10.66 27.64 1.84
N HIS A 176 9.59 27.19 2.50
CA HIS A 176 8.96 27.95 3.57
C HIS A 176 9.92 28.17 4.75
N LYS A 177 10.62 27.13 5.20
CA LYS A 177 11.63 27.22 6.27
C LYS A 177 12.74 28.21 5.92
N LYS A 178 13.30 28.14 4.70
CA LYS A 178 14.35 29.05 4.23
C LYS A 178 13.87 30.51 4.18
N MET A 179 12.62 30.76 3.78
CA MET A 179 12.04 32.10 3.79
C MET A 179 11.91 32.66 5.22
N LEU A 180 11.56 31.82 6.20
CA LEU A 180 11.50 32.23 7.60
C LEU A 180 12.88 32.50 8.19
N GLU A 181 13.89 31.70 7.84
CA GLU A 181 15.29 31.91 8.25
C GLU A 181 15.83 33.24 7.73
N ASN A 182 15.67 33.53 6.43
CA ASN A 182 16.08 34.81 5.85
C ASN A 182 15.38 36.02 6.52
N LYS A 183 14.08 35.93 6.80
CA LYS A 183 13.33 36.97 7.53
C LYS A 183 13.80 37.15 8.98
N ARG A 184 14.41 36.13 9.59
CA ARG A 184 15.00 36.22 10.94
C ARG A 184 16.39 36.84 10.89
N GLU A 185 17.20 36.50 9.89
CA GLU A 185 18.51 37.12 9.65
C GLU A 185 18.37 38.64 9.40
N GLU A 186 17.41 39.06 8.56
CA GLU A 186 17.11 40.49 8.34
C GLU A 186 16.72 41.24 9.62
N LYS A 187 16.12 40.57 10.61
CA LYS A 187 15.69 41.19 11.88
C LYS A 187 16.77 41.25 12.95
N VAL A 188 17.83 40.45 12.83
CA VAL A 188 18.92 40.41 13.83
C VAL A 188 19.91 41.57 13.61
N ASP A 189 20.08 42.04 12.36
CA ASP A 189 20.93 43.18 12.05
C ASP A 189 20.29 44.56 12.40
N ASP A 190 19.00 44.61 12.69
CA ASP A 190 18.27 45.85 13.01
C ASP A 190 18.20 46.19 14.51
N THR A 191 18.96 45.50 15.37
CA THR A 191 19.12 45.90 16.77
C THR A 191 20.54 46.32 17.11
N VAL A 192 20.67 47.64 17.28
CA VAL A 192 21.79 48.44 17.82
C VAL A 192 22.73 49.02 16.76
N VAL A 193 22.40 50.22 16.26
CA VAL A 193 23.15 51.47 16.56
C VAL A 193 22.18 52.65 16.51
N SER A 194 21.98 53.31 17.65
CA SER A 194 21.50 54.68 17.67
C SER A 194 22.65 55.62 17.25
N GLU A 195 22.51 56.36 16.15
CA GLU A 195 22.74 57.81 16.14
C GLU A 195 22.43 58.47 14.78
N LYS A 196 21.67 59.56 14.89
CA LYS A 196 21.62 60.79 14.07
C LYS A 196 21.08 60.73 12.62
N LYS A 197 19.97 61.44 12.49
CA LYS A 197 19.34 62.04 11.30
C LYS A 197 20.34 62.45 10.21
N GLU A 198 20.03 62.04 8.98
CA GLU A 198 20.04 62.95 7.82
C GLU A 198 19.01 62.48 6.79
N ASN A 199 18.21 63.42 6.30
CA ASN A 199 17.17 63.19 5.32
C ASN A 199 17.79 62.96 3.94
N HIS A 200 17.46 61.85 3.29
CA HIS A 200 17.19 61.89 1.85
C HIS A 200 16.08 60.91 1.49
N ASN A 201 15.05 61.47 0.87
CA ASN A 201 13.96 60.75 0.24
C ASN A 201 14.52 59.88 -0.88
N ASP A 202 14.37 58.56 -0.75
CA ASP A 202 14.11 57.69 -1.88
C ASP A 202 13.00 56.73 -1.46
N GLU A 203 11.88 56.79 -2.17
CA GLU A 203 10.72 55.92 -1.99
C GLU A 203 11.15 54.46 -2.20
N ILE A 204 11.42 53.74 -1.10
CA ILE A 204 11.47 52.28 -1.13
C ILE A 204 10.05 51.79 -1.31
N ASN A 205 9.70 51.53 -2.55
CA ASN A 205 8.47 50.87 -2.93
C ASN A 205 8.56 49.41 -2.45
N ASN A 206 8.16 49.20 -1.18
CA ASN A 206 7.96 47.89 -0.57
C ASN A 206 6.77 47.22 -1.26
N ASN A 207 7.00 46.67 -2.45
CA ASN A 207 6.10 45.74 -3.09
C ASN A 207 6.93 44.63 -3.73
N GLY A 208 7.59 43.86 -2.88
CA GLY A 208 8.07 42.53 -3.22
C GLY A 208 6.87 41.65 -3.51
N ASN A 209 6.35 41.73 -4.75
CA ASN A 209 5.40 40.78 -5.29
C ASN A 209 6.07 39.40 -5.20
N ILE A 210 5.74 38.65 -4.16
CA ILE A 210 6.09 37.24 -4.02
C ILE A 210 5.47 36.57 -5.24
N LYS A 211 6.30 36.23 -6.24
CA LYS A 211 5.87 35.42 -7.37
C LYS A 211 5.42 34.08 -6.81
N HIS A 212 4.11 33.94 -6.61
CA HIS A 212 3.48 32.69 -6.22
C HIS A 212 4.00 31.55 -7.10
N ALA A 213 4.56 30.52 -6.47
CA ALA A 213 4.98 29.32 -7.19
C ALA A 213 3.75 28.71 -7.85
N LYS A 214 3.72 28.72 -9.18
CA LYS A 214 2.66 28.07 -9.96
C LYS A 214 2.74 26.57 -9.68
N ASN A 215 1.66 25.95 -9.21
CA ASN A 215 1.61 24.51 -8.95
C ASN A 215 2.06 23.74 -10.19
N VAL A 216 3.18 22.99 -10.08
CA VAL A 216 3.71 22.17 -11.16
C VAL A 216 2.93 20.85 -11.29
N ILE A 217 2.29 20.42 -10.21
CA ILE A 217 1.54 19.16 -10.11
C ILE A 217 0.19 19.45 -9.44
N ILE A 218 -0.88 18.85 -9.95
CA ILE A 218 -2.23 18.94 -9.40
C ILE A 218 -2.71 17.51 -9.09
N PHE A 219 -3.22 17.29 -7.89
CA PHE A 219 -3.86 16.05 -7.48
C PHE A 219 -5.40 16.15 -7.58
N SER A 220 -6.00 15.16 -8.25
CA SER A 220 -7.43 14.85 -8.19
C SER A 220 -7.63 13.43 -7.66
N ILE A 221 -8.68 13.15 -6.90
CA ILE A 221 -8.96 11.78 -6.44
C ILE A 221 -9.09 10.78 -7.61
N SER A 222 -9.58 11.25 -8.76
CA SER A 222 -9.67 10.45 -10.01
C SER A 222 -8.33 9.95 -10.52
N ASP A 223 -7.23 10.50 -10.02
CA ASP A 223 -5.87 10.08 -10.36
C ASP A 223 -5.40 8.80 -9.68
N ILE A 224 -6.07 8.41 -8.58
CA ILE A 224 -5.76 7.19 -7.85
C ILE A 224 -6.40 6.01 -8.58
N LEU A 225 -5.56 5.07 -9.01
CA LEU A 225 -6.04 3.87 -9.67
C LEU A 225 -6.78 2.98 -8.67
N THR A 226 -7.95 2.48 -9.07
CA THR A 226 -8.77 1.64 -8.20
C THR A 226 -8.05 0.33 -7.88
N VAL A 227 -7.95 0.01 -6.59
CA VAL A 227 -7.55 -1.29 -6.07
C VAL A 227 -8.82 -1.96 -5.55
N LYS A 228 -9.17 -3.14 -6.08
CA LYS A 228 -10.37 -3.87 -5.64
C LYS A 228 -10.14 -4.38 -4.21
N PRO A 229 -11.00 -4.01 -3.24
CA PRO A 229 -10.93 -4.61 -1.92
C PRO A 229 -11.33 -6.08 -2.02
N MET A 230 -10.53 -6.97 -1.46
CA MET A 230 -10.95 -8.35 -1.24
C MET A 230 -11.59 -8.48 0.13
N SER A 231 -12.60 -9.33 0.25
CA SER A 231 -13.20 -9.69 1.55
C SER A 231 -12.61 -10.96 2.14
N PHE A 232 -11.70 -11.61 1.39
CA PHE A 232 -11.07 -12.87 1.77
C PHE A 232 -9.60 -12.90 1.39
N ASP A 233 -8.78 -13.53 2.22
CA ASP A 233 -7.44 -13.99 1.85
C ASP A 233 -7.51 -15.45 1.39
N PHE A 234 -6.66 -15.81 0.43
CA PHE A 234 -6.68 -17.14 -0.19
C PHE A 234 -5.38 -17.88 0.03
N TYR A 235 -5.51 -19.17 0.35
CA TYR A 235 -4.38 -20.01 0.71
C TYR A 235 -4.53 -21.44 0.20
N ASP A 236 -3.40 -22.12 0.06
CA ASP A 236 -3.38 -23.57 -0.12
C ASP A 236 -3.58 -24.23 1.25
N LYS A 237 -4.65 -24.99 1.40
CA LYS A 237 -4.98 -25.71 2.64
C LYS A 237 -3.86 -26.63 3.14
N ASN A 238 -3.12 -27.28 2.26
CA ASN A 238 -2.05 -28.23 2.62
C ASN A 238 -0.77 -27.53 3.10
N LYS A 239 -0.66 -26.22 2.86
CA LYS A 239 0.53 -25.40 3.14
C LYS A 239 0.25 -24.18 4.02
N TRP A 240 -1.03 -23.91 4.29
CA TRP A 240 -1.52 -22.76 5.04
C TRP A 240 -0.82 -22.60 6.38
N SER A 241 -0.73 -23.71 7.12
CA SER A 241 -0.10 -23.78 8.44
C SER A 241 1.42 -23.64 8.40
N THR A 242 2.03 -24.13 7.34
CA THR A 242 3.48 -24.31 7.26
C THR A 242 4.20 -23.02 6.83
N TYR A 243 3.61 -22.25 5.92
CA TYR A 243 4.31 -21.14 5.28
C TYR A 243 3.61 -19.78 5.45
N PHE A 244 2.31 -19.77 5.76
CA PHE A 244 1.49 -18.63 5.32
C PHE A 244 0.68 -17.91 6.40
N TYR A 245 0.48 -18.42 7.63
CA TYR A 245 0.19 -17.63 8.86
C TYR A 245 -0.42 -18.44 10.02
N PHE A 246 -0.01 -18.09 11.24
CA PHE A 246 -0.86 -18.11 12.45
C PHE A 246 -0.63 -16.84 13.27
N SER A 247 -1.64 -16.34 13.99
CA SER A 247 -1.46 -15.15 14.87
C SER A 247 -0.96 -15.56 16.25
N ASN A 248 -1.33 -16.77 16.68
CA ASN A 248 -0.84 -17.47 17.86
C ASN A 248 -1.11 -18.98 17.69
N ASP A 249 -0.64 -19.79 18.65
CA ASP A 249 -0.79 -21.25 18.61
C ASP A 249 -2.25 -21.73 18.76
N GLU A 250 -3.15 -20.91 19.31
CA GLU A 250 -4.57 -21.25 19.47
C GLU A 250 -5.34 -21.21 18.15
N GLU A 251 -5.10 -20.18 17.31
CA GLU A 251 -5.67 -20.08 15.96
C GLU A 251 -5.17 -21.24 15.08
N ARG A 252 -3.91 -21.66 15.30
CA ARG A 252 -3.32 -22.85 14.68
C ARG A 252 -4.07 -24.12 15.02
N ILE A 253 -4.22 -24.40 16.30
CA ILE A 253 -4.88 -25.61 16.80
C ILE A 253 -6.34 -25.65 16.35
N THR A 254 -7.02 -24.50 16.29
CA THR A 254 -8.44 -24.44 15.90
C THR A 254 -8.66 -24.77 14.42
N ILE A 255 -7.75 -24.32 13.54
CA ILE A 255 -7.85 -24.52 12.08
C ILE A 255 -7.30 -25.90 11.66
N GLU A 256 -6.23 -26.38 12.29
CA GLU A 256 -5.69 -27.73 12.04
C GLU A 256 -6.71 -28.82 12.40
N ASN A 257 -7.54 -28.60 13.42
CA ASN A 257 -8.58 -29.54 13.86
C ASN A 257 -9.92 -29.41 13.11
N TYR A 258 -10.01 -28.58 12.05
CA TYR A 258 -11.23 -28.49 11.25
C TYR A 258 -11.44 -29.81 10.47
N PRO A 259 -12.61 -30.46 10.51
CA PRO A 259 -12.81 -31.83 10.02
C PRO A 259 -12.60 -32.03 8.50
N GLY A 260 -12.38 -30.96 7.75
CA GLY A 260 -11.91 -31.04 6.36
C GLY A 260 -10.38 -31.23 6.21
N ASN A 261 -9.57 -30.95 7.23
CA ASN A 261 -8.10 -30.87 7.18
C ASN A 261 -7.37 -32.15 7.57
N ASN A 262 -7.99 -33.33 7.46
CA ASN A 262 -7.29 -34.58 7.73
C ASN A 262 -6.10 -34.76 6.76
N PHE A 263 -4.93 -34.35 7.24
CA PHE A 263 -3.64 -34.65 6.66
C PHE A 263 -3.48 -36.17 6.64
N SER A 264 -3.80 -36.77 5.50
CA SER A 264 -3.46 -38.14 5.19
C SER A 264 -1.94 -38.23 4.92
N ASN A 265 -1.14 -38.10 5.97
CA ASN A 265 0.20 -38.68 5.98
C ASN A 265 0.09 -40.09 6.55
N LYS A 266 -0.32 -41.04 5.71
CA LYS A 266 0.00 -42.45 5.94
C LYS A 266 1.21 -42.83 5.11
N SER A 267 2.36 -42.72 5.77
CA SER A 267 3.48 -43.66 5.77
C SER A 267 3.60 -44.63 4.59
N SER A 268 4.73 -44.57 3.89
CA SER A 268 5.38 -45.76 3.36
C SER A 268 6.86 -45.76 3.77
N ASP A 269 7.10 -45.94 5.07
CA ASP A 269 8.26 -46.72 5.50
C ASP A 269 7.80 -48.18 5.56
N ILE A 270 8.22 -48.98 4.58
CA ILE A 270 8.36 -50.42 4.75
C ILE A 270 9.71 -50.78 4.14
N VAL A 271 10.55 -51.34 5.02
CA VAL A 271 11.83 -52.02 4.78
C VAL A 271 11.68 -53.14 3.75
#